data_AF-A0A7V9T0T9-F1
#
_entry.id   AF-A0A7V9T0T9-F1
#
_cell.length_a   1.000
_cell.length_b   1.000
_cell.length_c   1.000
_cell.angle_alpha   90.00
_cell.angle_beta   90.00
_cell.angle_gamma   90.00
#
_symmetry.space_group_name_H-M   'P 1'
#
loop_
_entity.id
_entity.type
_entity.pdbx_description
1 polymer ?
#
loop_
_entity_poly.entity_id
_entity_poly.type
_entity_poly.pdbx_seq_one_letter_code
_entity_poly.pdbx_strand_id
1 'polypeptide(L)'
;AKRILYTSHQAAGSDSLFAPMPDHAATEMYLSRSGTPFTALRNGFYANTILRLIGPALATSEIVAPADGPVSWTTHADLAEAAAIILADEGRFDGATPPLTARDAVDLDGIAGMLSELTGRTIRRVVSMTTSSLPA
;
A
#
# COMPACT_ATOMS: atom_id res chain seq x y z
N ALA A 1 8.63 26.78 -0.61
CA ALA A 1 7.35 26.34 -0.01
C ALA A 1 7.40 26.57 1.49
N LYS A 2 6.26 26.73 2.18
CA LYS A 2 6.24 26.83 3.66
C LYS A 2 6.46 25.47 4.34
N ARG A 3 5.94 24.41 3.71
CA ARG A 3 6.11 23.00 4.10
C ARG A 3 5.98 22.12 2.86
N ILE A 4 6.57 20.92 2.89
CA ILE A 4 6.42 19.87 1.88
C ILE A 4 5.53 18.75 2.45
N LEU A 5 4.45 18.38 1.76
CA LEU A 5 3.73 17.13 2.02
C LEU A 5 4.19 16.11 0.99
N TYR A 6 4.84 15.06 1.47
CA TYR A 6 5.35 13.98 0.64
C TYR A 6 4.49 12.73 0.82
N THR A 7 3.95 12.18 -0.26
CA THR A 7 3.25 10.90 -0.25
C THR A 7 4.27 9.76 -0.13
N SER A 8 4.59 9.40 1.10
CA SER A 8 5.44 8.25 1.44
C SER A 8 4.60 6.96 1.53
N HIS A 9 5.15 5.91 2.14
CA HIS A 9 4.50 4.62 2.29
C HIS A 9 4.74 4.01 3.68
N GLN A 10 3.77 3.23 4.18
CA GLN A 10 3.73 2.65 5.53
C GLN A 10 4.96 1.82 5.93
N ALA A 11 5.70 1.30 4.95
CA ALA A 11 6.85 0.42 5.14
C ALA A 11 8.16 1.06 4.65
N ALA A 12 8.21 2.38 4.51
CA ALA A 12 9.43 3.10 4.14
C ALA A 12 10.56 2.76 5.13
N GLY A 13 11.55 2.03 4.63
CA GLY A 13 12.70 1.53 5.39
C GLY A 13 13.79 1.05 4.44
N SER A 14 15.05 1.27 4.81
CA SER A 14 16.20 0.89 3.98
C SER A 14 16.43 -0.63 3.91
N ASP A 15 15.88 -1.37 4.86
CA ASP A 15 15.95 -2.82 5.01
C ASP A 15 14.69 -3.54 4.51
N SER A 16 13.71 -2.81 3.96
CA SER A 16 12.49 -3.40 3.44
C SER A 16 12.77 -4.25 2.20
N LEU A 17 12.21 -5.46 2.21
CA LEU A 17 12.25 -6.38 1.05
C LEU A 17 11.32 -5.93 -0.09
N PHE A 18 10.39 -5.01 0.17
CA PHE A 18 9.56 -4.42 -0.87
C PHE A 18 10.33 -3.29 -1.55
N ALA A 19 10.74 -3.53 -2.81
CA ALA A 19 11.70 -2.72 -3.56
C ALA A 19 11.45 -1.20 -3.61
N PRO A 20 10.22 -0.67 -3.60
CA PRO A 20 10.02 0.79 -3.59
C PRO A 20 10.33 1.45 -2.24
N MET A 21 10.41 0.69 -1.14
CA MET A 21 10.49 1.27 0.21
C MET A 21 11.84 1.93 0.54
N PRO A 22 12.99 1.41 0.09
CA PRO A 22 14.26 2.11 0.21
C PRO A 22 14.24 3.51 -0.43
N ASP A 23 13.56 3.70 -1.56
CA ASP A 23 13.46 5.02 -2.23
C ASP A 23 12.62 6.01 -1.39
N HIS A 24 11.51 5.53 -0.81
CA HIS A 24 10.74 6.33 0.14
C HIS A 24 11.57 6.70 1.37
N ALA A 25 12.33 5.77 1.93
CA ALA A 25 13.22 6.02 3.08
C ALA A 25 14.32 7.04 2.74
N ALA A 26 14.93 6.92 1.56
CA ALA A 26 15.93 7.87 1.08
C ALA A 26 15.33 9.28 0.89
N THR A 27 14.09 9.36 0.40
CA THR A 27 13.39 10.63 0.24
C THR A 27 13.04 11.26 1.59
N GLU A 28 12.53 10.49 2.55
CA GLU A 28 12.28 10.98 3.92
C GLU A 28 13.58 11.48 4.58
N MET A 29 14.69 10.75 4.40
CA MET A 29 16.01 11.15 4.88
C MET A 29 16.49 12.45 4.23
N TYR A 30 16.31 12.60 2.91
CA TYR A 30 16.65 13.82 2.19
C TYR A 30 15.84 15.02 2.71
N LEU A 31 14.52 14.86 2.86
CA LEU A 31 13.64 15.92 3.35
C LEU A 31 14.02 16.37 4.76
N SER A 32 14.38 15.43 5.65
CA SER A 32 14.83 15.77 7.01
C SER A 32 16.10 16.61 7.07
N ARG A 33 16.94 16.57 6.03
CA ARG A 33 18.17 17.35 5.91
C ARG A 33 18.00 18.61 5.05
N SER A 34 16.85 18.80 4.42
CA SER A 34 16.60 19.87 3.44
C SER A 34 16.41 21.26 4.08
N GLY A 35 16.17 21.32 5.40
CA GLY A 35 15.84 22.55 6.12
C GLY A 35 14.44 23.10 5.85
N THR A 36 13.69 22.53 4.91
CA THR A 36 12.27 22.84 4.69
C THR A 36 11.41 21.93 5.59
N PRO A 37 10.47 22.46 6.39
CA PRO A 37 9.54 21.64 7.13
C PRO A 37 8.81 20.66 6.21
N PHE A 38 8.60 19.43 6.67
CA PHE A 38 7.92 18.42 5.86
C PHE A 38 7.07 17.49 6.71
N THR A 39 6.06 16.91 6.06
CA THR A 39 5.28 15.79 6.57
C THR A 39 5.31 14.67 5.53
N ALA A 40 5.82 13.50 5.89
CA ALA A 40 5.78 12.31 5.06
C ALA A 40 4.53 11.49 5.41
N LEU A 41 3.55 11.52 4.51
CA LEU A 41 2.29 10.79 4.62
C LEU A 41 2.56 9.32 4.31
N ARG A 42 2.67 8.48 5.34
CA ARG A 42 2.99 7.07 5.19
C ARG A 42 1.74 6.27 4.80
N ASN A 43 1.36 6.39 3.53
CA ASN A 43 0.19 5.74 2.97
C ASN A 43 0.26 4.21 3.08
N GLY A 44 -0.88 3.59 3.39
CA GLY A 44 -1.06 2.15 3.30
C GLY A 44 -1.07 1.65 1.85
N PHE A 45 -1.05 0.32 1.69
CA PHE A 45 -1.04 -0.29 0.37
C PHE A 45 -2.37 0.00 -0.35
N TYR A 46 -2.29 0.52 -1.58
CA TYR A 46 -3.50 0.98 -2.26
C TYR A 46 -4.43 -0.18 -2.66
N ALA A 47 -5.68 -0.10 -2.22
CA ALA A 47 -6.71 -1.10 -2.50
C ALA A 47 -7.00 -1.27 -4.01
N ASN A 48 -6.79 -0.23 -4.82
CA ASN A 48 -6.93 -0.34 -6.27
C ASN A 48 -5.95 -1.35 -6.90
N THR A 49 -4.85 -1.70 -6.23
CA THR A 49 -3.92 -2.74 -6.68
C THR A 49 -4.60 -4.11 -6.74
N ILE A 50 -5.58 -4.36 -5.87
CA ILE A 50 -6.39 -5.59 -5.91
C ILE A 50 -7.07 -5.73 -7.27
N LEU A 51 -7.59 -4.65 -7.86
CA LEU A 51 -8.30 -4.69 -9.14
C LEU A 51 -7.42 -5.29 -10.26
N ARG A 52 -6.12 -5.01 -10.22
CA ARG A 52 -5.14 -5.59 -11.17
C ARG A 52 -4.91 -7.08 -10.93
N LEU A 53 -4.98 -7.54 -9.67
CA LEU A 53 -4.81 -8.95 -9.30
C LEU A 53 -6.04 -9.80 -9.63
N ILE A 54 -7.24 -9.22 -9.48
CA ILE A 54 -8.51 -9.97 -9.59
C ILE A 54 -9.12 -9.95 -11.00
N GLY A 55 -8.65 -9.07 -11.89
CA GLY A 55 -9.17 -8.95 -13.26
C GLY A 55 -9.28 -10.29 -13.99
N PRO A 56 -8.19 -11.08 -14.06
CA PRO A 56 -8.23 -12.42 -14.64
C PRO A 56 -9.15 -13.40 -13.90
N ALA A 57 -9.24 -13.28 -12.57
CA ALA A 57 -10.03 -14.17 -11.72
C ALA A 57 -11.54 -14.13 -12.04
N LEU A 58 -12.04 -13.03 -12.61
CA LEU A 58 -13.44 -12.95 -13.04
C LEU A 58 -13.76 -13.88 -14.22
N ALA A 59 -12.75 -14.23 -15.02
CA ALA A 59 -12.86 -15.16 -16.14
C ALA A 59 -12.43 -16.59 -15.75
N THR A 60 -11.35 -16.73 -14.98
CA THR A 60 -10.75 -18.03 -14.64
C THR A 60 -11.28 -18.64 -13.36
N SER A 61 -11.95 -17.86 -12.51
CA SER A 61 -12.29 -18.20 -11.12
C SER A 61 -11.07 -18.45 -10.22
N GLU A 62 -9.89 -17.97 -10.62
CA GLU A 62 -8.64 -18.18 -9.88
C GLU A 62 -7.84 -16.87 -9.74
N ILE A 63 -7.45 -16.55 -8.50
CA ILE A 63 -6.46 -15.53 -8.18
C ILE A 63 -5.08 -16.21 -8.07
N VAL A 64 -4.29 -16.12 -9.13
CA VAL A 64 -2.95 -16.72 -9.20
C VAL A 64 -1.89 -15.68 -8.82
N ALA A 65 -1.14 -15.94 -7.74
CA ALA A 65 -0.09 -15.06 -7.22
C ALA A 65 0.90 -15.82 -6.30
N PRO A 66 2.11 -15.31 -6.05
CA PRO A 66 3.04 -15.86 -5.04
C PRO A 66 2.43 -15.87 -3.65
N ALA A 67 2.99 -16.63 -2.71
CA ALA A 67 2.52 -16.64 -1.32
C ALA A 67 2.45 -15.22 -0.74
N ASP A 68 1.39 -14.95 0.01
CA ASP A 68 1.06 -13.63 0.56
C ASP A 68 0.72 -13.70 2.05
N GLY A 69 0.42 -12.55 2.63
CA GLY A 69 -0.04 -12.41 4.00
C GLY A 69 -1.01 -11.24 4.12
N PRO A 70 -1.58 -10.99 5.32
CA PRO A 70 -2.58 -9.96 5.52
C PRO A 70 -2.07 -8.56 5.15
N VAL A 71 -2.86 -7.79 4.40
CA VAL A 71 -2.55 -6.40 4.03
C VAL A 71 -3.72 -5.51 4.37
N SER A 72 -3.44 -4.36 5.01
CA SER A 72 -4.41 -3.28 5.21
C SER A 72 -4.59 -2.48 3.91
N TRP A 73 -5.42 -3.00 3.02
CA TRP A 73 -5.74 -2.38 1.74
C TRP A 73 -6.50 -1.07 1.94
N THR A 74 -5.88 0.04 1.59
CA THR A 74 -6.38 1.38 1.90
C THR A 74 -6.81 2.10 0.62
N THR A 75 -7.99 2.72 0.63
CA THR A 75 -8.47 3.41 -0.58
C THR A 75 -7.76 4.74 -0.78
N HIS A 76 -7.67 5.20 -2.03
CA HIS A 76 -7.16 6.54 -2.31
C HIS A 76 -8.09 7.62 -1.72
N ALA A 77 -9.39 7.35 -1.58
CA ALA A 77 -10.33 8.29 -1.01
C ALA A 77 -10.04 8.54 0.48
N ASP A 78 -9.85 7.47 1.27
CA ASP A 78 -9.50 7.59 2.69
C ASP A 78 -8.15 8.29 2.89
N LEU A 79 -7.17 7.98 2.03
CA LEU A 79 -5.84 8.62 2.09
C LEU A 79 -5.89 10.09 1.67
N ALA A 80 -6.73 10.44 0.70
CA ALA A 80 -6.95 11.83 0.29
C ALA A 80 -7.65 12.62 1.40
N GLU A 81 -8.63 12.01 2.09
CA GLU A 81 -9.28 12.61 3.25
C GLU A 81 -8.29 12.82 4.40
N ALA A 82 -7.48 11.81 4.73
CA ALA A 82 -6.43 11.94 5.74
C ALA A 82 -5.43 13.04 5.38
N ALA A 83 -5.00 13.13 4.12
CA ALA A 83 -4.11 14.18 3.63
C ALA A 83 -4.75 15.58 3.76
N ALA A 84 -6.04 15.71 3.43
CA ALA A 84 -6.77 16.97 3.56
C ALA A 84 -6.90 17.41 5.03
N ILE A 85 -7.19 16.48 5.94
CA ILE A 85 -7.24 16.75 7.39
C ILE A 85 -5.88 17.20 7.91
N ILE A 86 -4.80 16.51 7.53
CA ILE A 86 -3.42 16.87 7.93
C ILE A 86 -3.04 18.23 7.37
N LEU A 87 -3.44 18.55 6.13
CA LEU A 87 -3.16 19.84 5.52
C LEU A 87 -3.94 20.99 6.18
N ALA A 88 -5.18 20.74 6.61
CA ALA A 88 -6.01 21.73 7.30
C ALA A 88 -5.52 22.04 8.73
N ASP A 89 -4.81 21.10 9.36
CA ASP A 89 -4.20 21.20 10.69
C ASP A 89 -2.67 21.27 10.57
N GLU A 90 -2.20 22.30 9.84
CA GLU A 90 -0.78 22.44 9.48
C GLU A 90 0.11 22.48 10.74
N GLY A 91 1.13 21.61 10.77
CA GLY A 91 2.08 21.53 11.88
C GLY A 91 1.71 20.50 12.96
N ARG A 92 0.57 19.81 12.83
CA ARG A 92 0.25 18.66 13.69
C ARG A 92 1.27 17.51 13.59
N PHE A 93 1.85 17.32 12.41
CA PHE A 93 2.87 16.32 12.15
C PHE A 93 4.11 16.96 11.54
N ASP A 94 5.26 16.75 12.18
CA ASP A 94 6.57 17.06 11.63
C ASP A 94 7.36 15.77 11.42
N GLY A 95 7.83 15.55 10.19
CA GLY A 95 8.44 14.29 9.78
C GLY A 95 7.41 13.25 9.31
N ALA A 96 7.64 11.97 9.58
CA ALA A 96 6.77 10.90 9.11
C ALA A 96 5.52 10.74 9.99
N THR A 97 4.37 10.54 9.35
CA THR A 97 3.14 10.15 10.06
C THR A 97 3.25 8.71 10.55
N PRO A 98 2.45 8.30 11.54
CA PRO A 98 2.07 6.90 11.68
C PRO A 98 1.50 6.36 10.36
N PRO A 99 1.51 5.04 10.12
CA PRO A 99 0.89 4.44 8.95
C PRO A 99 -0.57 4.87 8.80
N LEU A 100 -0.91 5.38 7.62
CA LEU A 100 -2.27 5.76 7.25
C LEU A 100 -2.90 4.57 6.54
N THR A 101 -3.57 3.70 7.28
CA THR A 101 -4.06 2.42 6.78
C THR A 101 -5.54 2.22 7.05
N ALA A 102 -6.16 1.35 6.26
CA ALA A 102 -7.41 0.73 6.65
C ALA A 102 -7.25 -0.02 7.98
N ARG A 103 -8.36 -0.16 8.71
CA ARG A 103 -8.40 -0.83 10.02
C ARG A 103 -8.10 -2.32 9.93
N ASP A 104 -8.69 -2.98 8.94
CA ASP A 104 -8.63 -4.43 8.80
C ASP A 104 -7.56 -4.82 7.78
N ALA A 105 -6.95 -5.99 8.00
CA ALA A 105 -6.01 -6.59 7.08
C ALA A 105 -6.61 -7.85 6.47
N VAL A 106 -6.52 -7.97 5.15
CA VAL A 106 -7.11 -9.08 4.39
C VAL A 106 -6.06 -9.61 3.42
N ASP A 107 -5.87 -10.92 3.38
CA ASP A 107 -5.00 -11.59 2.42
C ASP A 107 -5.77 -11.97 1.14
N LEU A 108 -5.09 -12.54 0.15
CA LEU A 108 -5.71 -12.88 -1.12
C LEU A 108 -6.74 -14.03 -1.02
N ASP A 109 -6.66 -14.88 0.02
CA ASP A 109 -7.70 -15.85 0.34
C ASP A 109 -8.99 -15.16 0.78
N GLY A 110 -8.88 -14.19 1.69
CA GLY A 110 -10.01 -13.35 2.10
C GLY A 110 -10.63 -12.57 0.93
N ILE A 111 -9.80 -12.02 0.04
CA ILE A 111 -10.28 -11.37 -1.18
C ILE A 111 -11.02 -12.35 -2.11
N ALA A 112 -10.52 -13.59 -2.28
CA ALA A 112 -11.20 -14.62 -3.05
C ALA A 112 -12.58 -14.97 -2.46
N GLY A 113 -12.67 -15.03 -1.12
CA GLY A 113 -13.92 -15.20 -0.39
C GLY A 113 -14.92 -14.09 -0.69
N MET A 114 -14.52 -12.82 -0.52
CA MET A 114 -15.37 -11.66 -0.80
C MET A 114 -15.86 -11.63 -2.26
N LEU A 115 -14.98 -11.94 -3.22
CA LEU A 115 -15.37 -12.01 -4.63
C LEU A 115 -16.34 -13.16 -4.91
N SER A 116 -16.18 -14.28 -4.20
CA SER A 116 -17.10 -15.41 -4.34
C SER A 116 -18.51 -15.03 -3.89
N GLU A 117 -18.61 -14.34 -2.75
CA GLU A 117 -19.88 -13.83 -2.23
C GLU A 117 -20.52 -12.81 -3.19
N LEU A 118 -19.74 -11.84 -3.68
CA LEU A 118 -20.24 -10.78 -4.56
C LEU A 118 -20.67 -11.29 -5.94
N THR A 119 -20.02 -12.33 -6.46
CA THR A 119 -20.28 -12.84 -7.82
C THR A 119 -21.16 -14.08 -7.85
N GLY A 120 -21.42 -14.73 -6.72
CA GLY A 120 -22.14 -16.00 -6.64
C GLY A 120 -21.40 -17.19 -7.28
N ARG A 121 -20.10 -17.04 -7.59
CA ARG A 121 -19.25 -18.08 -8.18
C ARG A 121 -18.09 -18.39 -7.25
N THR A 122 -17.71 -19.66 -7.13
CA THR A 122 -16.53 -20.01 -6.33
C THR A 122 -15.26 -19.50 -7.01
N ILE A 123 -14.61 -18.51 -6.41
CA ILE A 123 -13.29 -18.00 -6.79
C ILE A 123 -12.28 -18.51 -5.77
N ARG A 124 -11.16 -19.07 -6.26
CA ARG A 124 -10.11 -19.64 -5.42
C ARG A 124 -8.80 -18.88 -5.55
N ARG A 125 -8.05 -18.84 -4.45
CA ARG A 125 -6.64 -18.48 -4.46
C ARG A 125 -5.79 -19.66 -4.93
N VAL A 126 -4.82 -19.40 -5.80
CA VAL A 126 -3.83 -20.40 -6.24
C VAL A 126 -2.42 -19.84 -6.08
N VAL A 127 -1.63 -20.44 -5.20
CA VAL A 127 -0.24 -20.01 -4.96
C VAL A 127 0.65 -20.46 -6.12
N SER A 128 1.24 -19.51 -6.84
CA SER A 128 2.17 -19.81 -7.93
C SER A 128 3.56 -20.12 -7.39
N MET A 129 4.06 -21.34 -7.64
CA MET A 129 5.47 -21.69 -7.42
C MET A 129 6.33 -21.22 -8.60
N THR A 130 6.44 -19.92 -8.80
CA THR A 130 7.43 -19.41 -9.77
C THR A 130 8.76 -19.29 -9.04
N THR A 131 9.71 -20.17 -9.37
CA THR A 131 11.14 -19.95 -9.11
C THR A 131 11.56 -18.71 -9.89
N SER A 132 11.54 -17.54 -9.24
CA SER A 132 12.05 -16.32 -9.84
C SER A 132 13.58 -16.42 -9.94
N SER A 133 14.08 -16.79 -11.11
CA SER A 133 15.41 -16.38 -11.54
C SER A 133 15.31 -14.92 -11.99
N LEU A 134 15.50 -13.98 -11.07
CA LEU A 134 15.83 -12.60 -11.45
C LEU A 134 17.23 -12.63 -12.09
N PRO A 135 17.42 -12.09 -13.31
CA PRO A 135 18.77 -11.85 -13.81
C PRO A 135 19.43 -10.78 -12.94
N ALA A 136 20.71 -11.04 -12.62
CA ALA A 136 21.61 -10.14 -11.89
C ALA A 136 21.86 -8.82 -12.63
#